data_AF-A0A954IGE1-F1
#
_entry.id   AF-A0A954IGE1-F1
#
_cell.length_a   1.000
_cell.length_b   1.000
_cell.length_c   1.000
_cell.angle_alpha   90.00
_cell.angle_beta   90.00
_cell.angle_gamma   90.00
#
_symmetry.space_group_name_H-M   'P 1'
#
loop_
_entity.id
_entity.type
_entity.pdbx_description
1 polymer ?
#
loop_
_entity_poly.entity_id
_entity_poly.type
_entity_poly.pdbx_seq_one_letter_code
_entity_poly.pdbx_strand_id
1 'polypeptide(L)'
;TVAEALSMNTPVVGYDHGGVGEILAEQFPQGAVPVGDVPAAAARLAMILNGPDSPVIRPAQWTREQMVNATLNVYRNAVTQRKHE
;
A
#
# COMPACT_ATOMS: atom_id res chain seq x y z
N THR A 1 -7.70 -0.04 5.08
CA THR A 1 -7.41 -1.32 5.77
C THR A 1 -6.11 -1.99 5.34
N VAL A 2 -5.81 -2.24 4.04
CA VAL A 2 -4.54 -2.88 3.63
C VAL A 2 -3.30 -2.15 4.17
N ALA A 3 -3.23 -0.83 3.97
CA ALA A 3 -2.16 0.02 4.51
C ALA A 3 -2.01 -0.08 6.04
N GLU A 4 -3.12 -0.13 6.77
CA GLU A 4 -3.13 -0.22 8.24
C GLU A 4 -2.55 -1.56 8.71
N ALA A 5 -2.99 -2.68 8.12
CA ALA A 5 -2.50 -4.01 8.45
C ALA A 5 -0.99 -4.16 8.20
N LEU A 6 -0.52 -3.71 7.04
CA LEU A 6 0.90 -3.75 6.69
C LEU A 6 1.74 -2.86 7.64
N SER A 7 1.20 -1.70 8.05
CA SER A 7 1.85 -0.83 9.04
C SER A 7 1.97 -1.47 10.43
N MET A 8 1.13 -2.45 10.74
CA MET A 8 1.21 -3.26 11.96
C MET A 8 2.02 -4.56 11.77
N ASN A 9 2.83 -4.64 10.70
CA ASN A 9 3.57 -5.86 10.32
C ASN A 9 2.67 -7.09 10.15
N THR A 10 1.39 -6.91 9.78
CA THR A 10 0.48 -8.02 9.48
C THR A 10 0.45 -8.26 7.98
N PRO A 11 0.89 -9.44 7.49
CA PRO A 11 0.86 -9.77 6.06
C PRO A 11 -0.58 -9.75 5.52
N VAL A 12 -0.74 -9.27 4.29
CA VAL A 12 -2.06 -9.17 3.64
C VAL A 12 -2.01 -9.90 2.31
N VAL A 13 -3.07 -10.66 2.01
CA VAL A 13 -3.37 -11.14 0.65
C VAL A 13 -4.54 -10.33 0.12
N GLY A 14 -4.39 -9.76 -1.08
CA GLY A 14 -5.40 -8.91 -1.71
C GLY A 14 -5.29 -8.93 -3.22
N TYR A 15 -6.36 -8.50 -3.88
CA TYR A 15 -6.37 -8.42 -5.33
C TYR A 15 -5.42 -7.33 -5.83
N ASP A 16 -4.67 -7.66 -6.87
CA ASP A 16 -3.81 -6.73 -7.60
C ASP A 16 -4.67 -5.77 -8.44
N HIS A 17 -5.35 -4.86 -7.75
CA HIS A 17 -6.32 -3.96 -8.36
C HIS A 17 -6.46 -2.65 -7.60
N GLY A 18 -6.47 -1.53 -8.34
CA GLY A 18 -6.60 -0.17 -7.81
C GLY A 18 -5.62 0.10 -6.67
N GLY A 19 -6.07 0.87 -5.67
CA GLY A 19 -5.23 1.23 -4.53
C GLY A 19 -4.72 0.05 -3.71
N VAL A 20 -5.39 -1.11 -3.74
CA VAL A 20 -4.88 -2.32 -3.07
C VAL A 20 -3.65 -2.86 -3.79
N GLY A 21 -3.71 -2.97 -5.12
CA GLY A 21 -2.57 -3.40 -5.94
C GLY A 21 -1.38 -2.46 -5.79
N GLU A 22 -1.62 -1.15 -5.84
CA GLU A 22 -0.58 -0.12 -5.64
C GLU A 22 0.14 -0.27 -4.29
N ILE A 23 -0.63 -0.40 -3.19
CA ILE A 23 -0.07 -0.58 -1.84
C ILE A 23 0.72 -1.89 -1.73
N LEU A 24 0.18 -3.01 -2.24
CA LEU A 24 0.85 -4.30 -2.20
C LEU A 24 2.13 -4.30 -3.03
N ALA A 25 2.11 -3.72 -4.24
CA ALA A 25 3.30 -3.59 -5.08
C ALA A 25 4.42 -2.80 -4.38
N GLU A 26 4.07 -1.77 -3.61
CA GLU A 26 5.05 -0.98 -2.84
C GLU A 26 5.51 -1.70 -1.57
N GLN A 27 4.60 -2.27 -0.77
CA GLN A 27 4.92 -2.70 0.59
C GLN A 27 5.10 -4.21 0.77
N PHE A 28 4.30 -5.02 0.06
CA PHE A 28 4.28 -6.47 0.20
C PHE A 28 3.81 -7.18 -1.08
N PRO A 29 4.64 -7.23 -2.15
CA PRO A 29 4.23 -7.74 -3.47
C PRO A 29 3.80 -9.21 -3.44
N GLN A 30 4.28 -9.96 -2.45
CA GLN A 30 3.91 -11.34 -2.22
C GLN A 30 2.45 -11.47 -1.77
N GLY A 31 1.77 -10.40 -1.38
CA GLY A 31 0.35 -10.41 -1.06
C GLY A 31 -0.59 -10.31 -2.28
N ALA A 32 -0.07 -9.89 -3.44
CA ALA A 32 -0.89 -9.60 -4.61
C ALA A 32 -1.32 -10.88 -5.35
N VAL A 33 -2.61 -10.96 -5.71
CA VAL A 33 -3.20 -12.05 -6.51
C VAL A 33 -4.18 -11.49 -7.57
N PRO A 34 -4.42 -12.20 -8.69
CA PRO A 34 -5.35 -11.74 -9.72
C PRO A 34 -6.78 -11.56 -9.21
N VAL A 35 -7.51 -10.60 -9.77
CA VAL A 35 -8.92 -10.33 -9.41
C VAL A 35 -9.78 -11.55 -9.68
N GLY A 36 -10.49 -12.02 -8.65
CA GLY A 36 -11.41 -13.16 -8.74
C GLY A 36 -10.74 -14.54 -8.71
N ASP A 37 -9.41 -14.61 -8.66
CA ASP A 37 -8.67 -15.87 -8.56
C ASP A 37 -8.59 -16.35 -7.10
N VAL A 38 -9.69 -16.95 -6.63
CA VAL A 38 -9.79 -17.53 -5.29
C VAL A 38 -8.75 -18.65 -5.07
N PRO A 39 -8.49 -19.57 -6.02
CA PRO A 39 -7.41 -20.55 -5.88
C PRO A 39 -6.04 -19.91 -5.62
N ALA A 40 -5.67 -18.85 -6.36
CA ALA A 40 -4.42 -18.14 -6.12
C ALA A 40 -4.37 -17.49 -4.74
N ALA A 41 -5.48 -16.89 -4.27
CA ALA A 41 -5.58 -16.33 -2.93
C ALA A 41 -5.36 -17.40 -1.84
N ALA A 42 -6.00 -18.56 -1.97
CA ALA A 42 -5.87 -19.67 -1.02
C ALA A 42 -4.43 -20.24 -0.99
N ALA A 43 -3.83 -20.44 -2.16
CA ALA A 43 -2.44 -20.88 -2.27
C ALA A 43 -1.48 -19.88 -1.61
N ARG A 44 -1.70 -18.58 -1.82
CA ARG A 44 -0.85 -17.54 -1.23
C ARG A 44 -0.99 -17.47 0.28
N LEU A 45 -2.21 -17.58 0.81
CA LEU A 45 -2.46 -17.66 2.25
C LEU A 45 -1.73 -18.85 2.87
N ALA A 46 -1.82 -20.03 2.24
CA ALA A 46 -1.12 -21.22 2.71
C ALA A 46 0.41 -21.03 2.71
N MET A 47 0.98 -20.39 1.69
CA MET A 47 2.41 -20.08 1.67
C MET A 47 2.83 -19.13 2.79
N ILE A 48 2.01 -18.11 3.09
CA ILE A 48 2.31 -17.13 4.14
C ILE A 48 2.22 -17.77 5.53
N LEU A 49 1.19 -18.60 5.77
CA LEU A 49 0.96 -19.24 7.07
C LEU A 49 1.95 -20.36 7.38
N ASN A 50 2.42 -21.08 6.36
CA ASN A 50 3.33 -22.22 6.52
C ASN A 50 4.80 -21.89 6.17
N GLY A 51 5.09 -20.64 5.80
CA GLY A 51 6.43 -20.20 5.41
C GLY A 51 7.40 -20.20 6.58
N PRO A 52 8.71 -20.45 6.34
CA PRO A 52 9.69 -20.62 7.41
C PRO A 52 10.10 -19.35 8.16
N ASP A 53 9.60 -18.16 7.80
CA ASP A 53 9.92 -16.89 8.47
C ASP A 53 8.76 -15.87 8.40
N SER A 54 8.74 -14.92 9.33
CA SER A 54 7.82 -13.76 9.29
C SER A 54 8.02 -12.97 7.99
N PRO A 55 6.97 -12.67 7.22
CA PRO A 55 7.13 -11.98 5.94
C PRO A 55 7.72 -10.58 6.11
N VAL A 56 8.68 -10.24 5.26
CA VAL A 56 9.29 -8.89 5.26
C VAL A 56 8.32 -7.91 4.60
N ILE A 57 7.75 -7.02 5.40
CA ILE A 57 6.87 -5.94 4.95
C ILE A 57 7.70 -4.64 4.90
N ARG A 58 7.66 -3.97 3.74
CA ARG A 58 8.38 -2.70 3.57
C ARG A 58 7.57 -1.54 4.19
N PRO A 59 8.23 -0.59 4.87
CA PRO A 59 7.55 0.59 5.40
C PRO A 59 6.98 1.45 4.26
N ALA A 60 5.80 2.01 4.50
CA ALA A 60 5.15 2.92 3.56
C ALA A 60 6.01 4.16 3.31
N GLN A 61 6.13 4.59 2.05
CA GLN A 61 6.85 5.81 1.67
C GLN A 61 5.99 7.08 1.80
N TRP A 62 4.73 6.95 2.21
CA TRP A 62 3.74 8.02 2.36
C TRP A 62 3.35 8.20 3.83
N THR A 63 4.30 8.67 4.64
CA THR A 63 4.02 9.02 6.03
C THR A 63 2.98 10.14 6.12
N ARG A 64 2.29 10.22 7.26
CA ARG A 64 1.34 11.31 7.54
C ARG A 64 1.97 12.69 7.31
N GLU A 65 3.20 12.88 7.74
CA GLU A 65 3.93 14.15 7.56
C GLU A 65 4.13 14.48 6.07
N GLN A 66 4.60 13.51 5.27
CA GLN A 66 4.76 13.70 3.82
C GLN A 66 3.43 14.02 3.14
N MET A 67 2.36 13.31 3.47
CA MET A 67 1.03 13.56 2.89
C MET A 67 0.50 14.95 3.25
N VAL A 68 0.64 15.37 4.51
CA VAL A 68 0.24 16.72 4.96
C VAL A 68 1.06 17.78 4.24
N ASN A 69 2.39 17.61 4.16
CA ASN A 69 3.26 18.54 3.48
C ASN A 69 2.95 18.65 1.98
N ALA A 70 2.71 17.52 1.30
CA ALA A 70 2.29 17.48 -0.09
C ALA A 70 0.97 18.25 -0.30
N THR A 71 -0.01 18.04 0.58
CA THR A 71 -1.30 18.74 0.53
C THR A 71 -1.14 20.25 0.73
N LEU A 72 -0.36 20.67 1.73
CA LEU A 72 -0.09 22.08 1.98
C LEU A 72 0.66 22.75 0.82
N ASN A 73 1.54 22.02 0.15
CA ASN A 73 2.25 22.53 -1.02
C ASN A 73 1.31 22.84 -2.19
N VAL A 74 0.27 22.01 -2.42
CA VAL A 74 -0.77 22.32 -3.41
C VAL A 74 -1.44 23.66 -3.09
N TYR A 75 -1.84 23.89 -1.83
CA TYR A 75 -2.45 25.16 -1.43
C TYR A 75 -1.50 26.36 -1.58
N ARG A 76 -0.23 26.21 -1.17
CA ARG A 76 0.78 27.27 -1.33
C ARG A 76 1.01 27.64 -2.80
N ASN A 77 1.05 26.63 -3.67
CA ASN A 77 1.22 26.82 -5.10
C ASN A 77 0.04 27.59 -5.71
N ALA A 78 -1.19 27.18 -5.38
CA ALA A 78 -2.39 27.86 -5.86
C ALA A 78 -2.47 29.33 -5.40
N VAL A 79 -2.10 29.62 -4.14
CA VAL A 79 -2.06 31.01 -3.63
C VAL A 79 -0.98 31.84 -4.31
N THR A 80 0.16 31.24 -4.65
CA THR A 80 1.27 31.94 -5.32
C THR A 80 0.93 32.27 -6.77
N GLN A 81 0.32 31.32 -7.49
CA GLN A 81 -0.10 31.52 -8.89
C GLN A 81 -1.13 32.65 -9.04
N ARG A 82 -2.09 32.76 -8.11
CA ARG A 82 -3.10 33.84 -8.11
C ARG A 82 -2.55 35.24 -7.86
N LYS A 83 -1.30 35.39 -7.40
CA LYS A 83 -0.65 36.70 -7.23
C LYS A 83 0.07 37.15 -8.51
N HIS A 84 0.22 36.27 -9.48
CA HIS A 84 0.89 36.53 -10.77
C HIS A 84 -0.11 36.68 -11.94
N GLU A 85 -1.40 36.53 -11.67
CA GLU A 85 -2.54 36.92 -12.54
C GLU A 85 -3.12 38.26 -12.07
#